data_AF-A0A7V1HVU8-F1
#
_entry.id   AF-A0A7V1HVU8-F1
#
_cell.length_a   1.000
_cell.length_b   1.000
_cell.length_c   1.000
_cell.angle_alpha   90.00
_cell.angle_beta   90.00
_cell.angle_gamma   90.00
#
_symmetry.space_group_name_H-M   'P 1'
#
loop_
_entity.id
_entity.type
_entity.pdbx_description
1 polymer ?
#
loop_
_entity_poly.entity_id
_entity_poly.type
_entity_poly.pdbx_seq_one_letter_code
_entity_poly.pdbx_strand_id
1 'polypeptide(L)'
;MRTILYILQKEFIQISRNRLMMGVLFIMPFFQLIILGYAASFEVKNLNVHIIDMDKSSFSRDLISKFSASPYFNIKNSSDNHQKGFEDLEKGV
;
A
#
# COMPACT_ATOMS: atom_id res chain seq x y z
N MET A 1 -4.97 -35.84 -32.48
CA MET A 1 -3.97 -35.33 -31.50
C MET A 1 -2.67 -34.83 -32.13
N ARG A 2 -2.14 -35.43 -33.20
CA ARG A 2 -0.86 -35.00 -33.82
C ARG A 2 -0.84 -33.54 -34.29
N THR A 3 -1.94 -33.06 -34.87
CA THR A 3 -2.07 -31.67 -35.36
C THR A 3 -1.90 -30.62 -34.27
N ILE A 4 -2.46 -30.85 -33.08
CA ILE A 4 -2.34 -29.93 -31.94
C ILE A 4 -0.88 -29.83 -31.47
N LEU A 5 -0.18 -30.97 -31.42
CA LEU A 5 1.22 -31.02 -31.03
C LEU A 5 2.11 -30.23 -32.00
N TYR A 6 1.84 -30.33 -33.30
CA TYR A 6 2.54 -29.56 -34.33
C TYR A 6 2.32 -28.04 -34.19
N ILE A 7 1.09 -27.62 -33.90
CA ILE A 7 0.77 -26.22 -33.69
C ILE A 7 1.48 -25.69 -32.44
N LEU A 8 1.44 -26.44 -31.34
CA LEU A 8 2.14 -26.08 -30.11
C LEU A 8 3.65 -25.94 -30.33
N GLN A 9 4.27 -26.89 -31.03
CA GLN A 9 5.69 -26.83 -31.34
C GLN A 9 6.03 -25.58 -32.16
N LYS A 10 5.22 -25.26 -33.18
CA LYS A 10 5.40 -24.07 -34.01
C LYS A 10 5.33 -22.78 -33.19
N GLU A 11 4.31 -22.65 -32.33
CA GLU A 11 4.16 -21.46 -31.49
C GLU A 11 5.29 -21.32 -30.46
N PHE A 12 5.74 -22.42 -29.85
CA PHE A 12 6.84 -22.38 -28.88
C PHE A 12 8.15 -21.90 -29.51
N ILE A 13 8.45 -22.37 -30.72
CA ILE A 13 9.62 -21.92 -31.50
C ILE A 13 9.47 -20.44 -31.87
N GLN A 14 8.26 -20.00 -32.25
CA GLN A 14 7.98 -18.62 -32.61
C GLN A 14 8.15 -17.66 -31.42
N ILE A 15 7.61 -18.01 -30.25
CA ILE A 15 7.79 -17.25 -29.00
C ILE A 15 9.26 -17.19 -28.62
N SER A 16 9.98 -18.32 -28.73
CA SER A 16 11.41 -18.38 -28.36
C SER A 16 12.32 -17.54 -29.25
N ARG A 17 11.98 -17.38 -30.54
CA ARG A 17 12.75 -16.53 -31.47
C ARG A 17 12.41 -15.05 -31.32
N ASN A 18 11.22 -14.72 -30.82
CA ASN A 18 10.79 -13.35 -30.61
C ASN A 18 11.21 -12.86 -29.21
N ARG A 19 12.35 -12.14 -29.16
CA ARG A 19 12.89 -11.57 -27.91
C ARG A 19 11.90 -10.69 -27.15
N LEU A 20 11.02 -9.97 -27.85
CA LEU A 20 10.00 -9.12 -27.21
C LEU A 20 8.93 -9.97 -26.55
N MET A 21 8.39 -10.99 -27.24
CA MET A 21 7.39 -11.90 -26.65
C MET A 21 7.97 -12.65 -25.45
N MET A 22 9.21 -13.14 -25.57
CA MET A 22 9.90 -13.80 -24.47
C MET A 22 10.11 -12.85 -23.30
N GLY A 23 10.49 -11.59 -23.56
CA GLY A 23 10.55 -10.53 -22.55
C GLY A 23 9.22 -10.34 -21.84
N VAL A 24 8.13 -10.08 -22.58
CA VAL A 24 6.79 -9.85 -22.00
C VAL A 24 6.31 -11.06 -21.18
N LEU A 25 6.53 -12.29 -21.66
CA LEU A 25 6.08 -13.51 -20.99
C LEU A 25 6.68 -13.67 -19.59
N PHE A 26 7.90 -13.19 -19.36
CA PHE A 26 8.54 -13.25 -18.04
C PHE A 26 8.44 -11.93 -17.28
N ILE A 27 8.81 -10.82 -17.92
CA ILE A 27 8.94 -9.50 -17.29
C ILE A 27 7.58 -8.99 -16.81
N MET A 28 6.51 -9.14 -17.61
CA MET A 28 5.19 -8.66 -17.24
C MET A 28 4.65 -9.33 -15.95
N PRO A 29 4.69 -10.67 -15.80
CA PRO A 29 4.35 -11.31 -14.53
C PRO A 29 5.22 -10.86 -13.35
N PHE A 30 6.53 -10.67 -13.54
CA PHE A 30 7.40 -10.17 -12.46
C PHE A 30 7.00 -8.77 -12.02
N PHE A 31 6.77 -7.85 -12.96
CA PHE A 31 6.23 -6.52 -12.63
C PHE A 31 4.88 -6.61 -11.92
N GLN A 32 4.00 -7.50 -12.39
CA GLN A 32 2.71 -7.73 -11.75
C GLN A 32 2.86 -8.22 -10.31
N LEU A 33 3.77 -9.15 -10.03
CA LEU A 33 4.05 -9.61 -8.67
C LEU A 33 4.62 -8.51 -7.77
N ILE A 34 5.47 -7.63 -8.30
CA ILE A 34 6.00 -6.49 -7.55
C ILE A 34 4.88 -5.51 -7.20
N ILE A 35 4.05 -5.14 -8.19
CA ILE A 35 2.94 -4.21 -7.99
C ILE A 35 1.91 -4.81 -7.03
N LEU A 36 1.50 -6.07 -7.25
CA LEU A 36 0.54 -6.75 -6.39
C LEU A 36 1.12 -7.05 -5.00
N GLY A 37 2.40 -7.33 -4.87
CA GLY A 37 3.05 -7.51 -3.57
C GLY A 37 3.02 -6.22 -2.75
N TYR A 38 3.38 -5.10 -3.39
CA TYR A 38 3.31 -3.77 -2.76
C TYR A 38 1.87 -3.34 -2.44
N ALA A 39 0.93 -3.59 -3.34
CA ALA A 39 -0.48 -3.30 -3.13
C ALA A 39 -1.10 -4.23 -2.06
N ALA A 40 -0.77 -5.52 -2.04
CA ALA A 40 -1.27 -6.44 -1.01
C ALA A 40 -0.79 -6.03 0.39
N SER A 41 0.40 -5.43 0.49
CA SER A 41 0.90 -4.81 1.70
C SER A 41 0.38 -3.38 1.93
N PHE A 42 -0.90 -3.08 1.66
CA PHE A 42 -1.59 -1.84 2.09
C PHE A 42 -1.62 -1.69 3.64
N GLU A 43 -0.51 -1.93 4.33
CA GLU A 43 -0.29 -1.54 5.70
C GLU A 43 -0.07 -0.03 5.71
N VAL A 44 -1.10 0.72 6.09
CA VAL A 44 -1.01 2.16 6.33
C VAL A 44 -0.20 2.38 7.60
N LYS A 45 1.13 2.27 7.49
CA LYS A 45 2.07 2.60 8.56
C LYS A 45 2.39 4.09 8.48
N ASN A 46 2.59 4.72 9.63
CA ASN A 46 2.89 6.15 9.75
C ASN A 46 1.74 7.07 9.28
N LEU A 47 0.49 6.72 9.60
CA LEU A 47 -0.61 7.66 9.42
C LEU A 47 -0.41 8.84 10.37
N ASN A 48 -0.09 10.01 9.83
CA ASN A 48 -0.01 11.24 10.62
C ASN A 48 -1.42 11.58 11.11
N VAL A 49 -1.57 11.70 12.43
CA VAL A 49 -2.84 12.03 13.07
C VAL A 49 -2.68 13.21 14.02
N HIS A 50 -3.72 14.04 14.03
CA HIS A 50 -3.87 15.13 14.98
C HIS A 50 -5.00 14.78 15.95
N ILE A 51 -4.74 14.91 17.25
CA ILE A 51 -5.70 14.52 18.29
C ILE A 51 -6.40 15.76 18.83
N ILE A 52 -7.73 15.69 18.94
CA ILE A 52 -8.55 16.71 19.60
C ILE A 52 -9.23 16.08 20.82
N ASP A 53 -8.70 16.36 22.00
CA ASP A 53 -9.23 15.83 23.28
C ASP A 53 -10.00 16.91 24.04
N MET A 54 -11.31 16.97 23.82
CA MET A 54 -12.20 17.91 24.53
C MET A 54 -12.63 17.41 25.90
N ASP A 55 -12.62 16.09 26.13
CA ASP A 55 -13.10 15.45 27.35
C ASP A 55 -12.04 15.47 28.46
N LYS A 56 -10.76 15.36 28.09
CA LYS A 56 -9.60 15.39 29.02
C LYS A 56 -9.78 14.44 30.21
N SER A 57 -10.54 13.38 30.03
CA SER A 57 -10.78 12.36 31.05
C SER A 57 -9.62 11.37 31.11
N SER A 58 -9.59 10.56 32.18
CA SER A 58 -8.63 9.45 32.28
C SER A 58 -8.83 8.42 31.15
N PHE A 59 -10.07 8.21 30.72
CA PHE A 59 -10.41 7.33 29.63
C PHE A 59 -9.88 7.85 28.28
N SER A 60 -10.08 9.14 28.00
CA SER A 60 -9.54 9.77 26.79
C SER A 60 -8.02 9.65 26.71
N ARG A 61 -7.30 9.91 27.82
CA ARG A 61 -5.84 9.72 27.88
C ARG A 61 -5.38 8.29 27.65
N ASP A 62 -6.09 7.30 28.19
CA ASP A 62 -5.78 5.88 27.97
C ASP A 62 -5.99 5.48 26.50
N LEU A 63 -7.04 6.00 25.87
CA LEU A 63 -7.29 5.82 24.44
C LEU A 63 -6.14 6.41 23.62
N ILE A 64 -5.76 7.66 23.89
CA ILE A 64 -4.64 8.33 23.21
C ILE A 64 -3.35 7.52 23.37
N SER A 65 -3.06 7.00 24.56
CA SER A 65 -1.88 6.17 24.82
C SER A 65 -1.85 4.90 23.96
N LYS A 66 -3.02 4.26 23.74
CA LYS A 66 -3.13 3.10 22.83
C LYS A 66 -2.84 3.47 21.38
N PHE A 67 -3.28 4.64 20.94
CA PHE A 67 -2.92 5.16 19.61
C PHE A 67 -1.42 5.46 19.50
N SER A 68 -0.81 6.06 20.54
CA SER A 68 0.65 6.32 20.56
C SER A 68 1.50 5.07 20.53
N ALA A 69 1.02 3.98 21.14
CA ALA A 69 1.74 2.70 21.19
C ALA A 69 1.63 1.88 19.89
N SER A 70 0.73 2.27 18.99
CA SER A 70 0.46 1.57 17.73
C SER A 70 1.42 2.04 16.62
N PRO A 71 2.06 1.12 15.87
CA PRO A 71 2.97 1.48 14.76
C PRO A 71 2.24 2.06 13.53
N TYR A 72 0.90 2.03 13.54
CA TYR A 72 0.08 2.56 12.46
C TYR A 72 -0.07 4.08 12.53
N PHE A 73 0.01 4.68 13.71
CA PHE A 73 -0.30 6.09 13.94
C PHE A 73 0.94 6.86 14.38
N ASN A 74 1.15 8.02 13.77
CA ASN A 74 2.13 9.00 14.20
C ASN A 74 1.39 10.22 14.72
N ILE A 75 1.35 10.39 16.04
CA ILE A 75 0.66 11.52 16.65
C ILE A 75 1.58 12.73 16.57
N LYS A 76 1.20 13.70 15.75
CA LYS A 76 2.02 14.86 15.41
C LYS A 76 1.78 16.02 16.34
N ASN A 77 0.52 16.28 16.64
CA ASN A 77 0.07 17.35 17.51
C ASN A 77 -1.24 16.98 18.21
N SER A 78 -1.54 17.75 19.26
CA SER A 78 -2.82 17.72 19.97
C SER A 78 -3.32 19.15 20.13
N SER A 79 -4.61 19.39 19.90
CA SER A 79 -5.24 20.70 20.13
C SER A 79 -6.59 20.56 20.81
N ASP A 80 -7.01 21.61 21.51
CA ASP A 80 -8.37 21.68 22.09
C ASP A 80 -9.37 22.35 21.13
N ASN A 81 -8.93 22.70 19.92
CA ASN A 81 -9.70 23.45 18.94
C ASN A 81 -9.73 22.70 17.61
N HIS A 82 -10.94 22.40 17.15
CA HIS A 82 -11.23 21.74 15.89
C HIS A 82 -10.67 22.49 14.67
N GLN A 83 -10.81 23.82 14.65
CA GLN A 83 -10.34 24.64 13.53
C GLN A 83 -8.81 24.58 13.40
N LYS A 84 -8.11 24.67 14.53
CA LYS A 84 -6.65 24.54 14.56
C LYS A 84 -6.18 23.14 14.15
N GLY A 85 -6.89 22.10 14.56
CA GLY A 85 -6.57 20.72 14.15
C GLY A 85 -6.73 20.52 12.64
N PHE A 86 -7.75 21.13 12.03
CA PHE A 86 -7.94 21.07 10.58
C PHE A 86 -6.85 21.83 9.82
N GLU A 87 -6.48 23.04 10.29
CA GLU A 87 -5.37 23.81 9.71
C GLU A 87 -4.02 23.08 9.81
N ASP A 88 -3.76 22.39 10.92
CA ASP A 88 -2.52 21.63 11.12
C ASP A 88 -2.46 20.40 10.19
N LEU A 89 -3.61 19.74 9.94
CA LEU A 89 -3.73 18.67 8.95
C LEU A 89 -3.53 19.17 7.50
N GLU A 90 -4.08 20.33 7.14
CA GLU A 90 -3.87 20.93 5.80
C GLU A 90 -2.41 21.31 5.55
N LYS A 91 -1.68 21.70 6.61
CA LYS A 91 -0.25 22.00 6.56
C LYS A 91 0.62 20.74 6.49
N GLY A 92 0.03 19.55 6.59
CA GLY A 92 0.73 18.26 6.54
C GLY A 92 1.59 17.99 7.76
N VAL A 93 1.29 18.65 8.89
CA VAL A 93 2.00 18.45 10.16
C VAL A 93 1.47 17.21 10.85
#